data_AF-A0A1L9VIN3-F1
#
_entry.id   AF-A0A1L9VIN3-F1
#
_cell.length_a   1.000
_cell.length_b   1.000
_cell.length_c   1.000
_cell.angle_alpha   90.00
_cell.angle_beta   90.00
_cell.angle_gamma   90.00
#
_symmetry.space_group_name_H-M   'P 1'
#
loop_
_entity.id
_entity.type
_entity.pdbx_description
1 polymer ?
#
loop_
_entity_poly.entity_id
_entity_poly.type
_entity_poly.pdbx_seq_one_letter_code
_entity_poly.pdbx_strand_id
1 'polypeptide(L)'
;MKVSQGYFKGAMNTAVEPRANTYQNSFALHVHFEEHNTNADQDESSFHALARLLGVRKQESYIIPGADSFPSKSLRARVEKFLRRPLASGSTVVLLHYSGHGYLSDEKLNLIKLLRDGS
;
A
#
# COMPACT_ATOMS: atom_id res chain seq x y z
N MET A 1 12.14 -33.52 -29.08
CA MET A 1 12.90 -33.16 -27.87
C MET A 1 12.13 -33.67 -26.65
N LYS A 2 12.67 -34.64 -25.89
CA LYS A 2 12.03 -35.17 -24.68
C LYS A 2 12.60 -34.45 -23.47
N VAL A 3 11.78 -33.69 -22.76
CA VAL A 3 12.16 -33.05 -21.50
C VAL A 3 12.09 -34.11 -20.39
N SER A 4 13.21 -34.33 -19.68
CA SER A 4 13.21 -35.28 -18.56
C SER A 4 12.42 -34.70 -17.38
N GLN A 5 11.81 -35.57 -16.58
CA GLN A 5 11.06 -35.15 -15.39
C GLN A 5 11.94 -34.35 -14.42
N GLY A 6 13.22 -34.71 -14.29
CA GLY A 6 14.20 -33.98 -13.47
C GLY A 6 14.45 -32.56 -13.98
N TYR A 7 14.58 -32.39 -15.30
CA TYR A 7 14.73 -31.07 -15.92
C TYR A 7 13.47 -30.21 -15.74
N PHE A 8 12.29 -30.80 -15.95
CA PHE A 8 11.02 -30.11 -15.75
C PHE A 8 10.84 -29.68 -14.29
N LYS A 9 11.12 -30.58 -13.33
CA LYS A 9 11.04 -30.27 -11.90
C LYS A 9 12.05 -29.19 -11.49
N GLY A 10 13.27 -29.23 -12.03
CA GLY A 10 14.28 -28.20 -11.83
C GLY A 10 13.83 -26.84 -12.36
N ALA A 11 13.34 -26.79 -13.61
CA ALA A 11 12.82 -25.57 -14.22
C ALA A 11 11.61 -25.01 -13.46
N MET A 12 10.71 -25.86 -12.99
CA MET A 12 9.58 -25.46 -12.15
C MET A 12 10.06 -24.93 -10.80
N ASN A 13 11.02 -25.58 -10.14
CA ASN A 13 11.57 -25.09 -8.88
C ASN A 13 12.34 -23.78 -9.05
N THR A 14 13.03 -23.55 -10.17
CA THR A 14 13.71 -22.27 -10.46
C THR A 14 12.72 -21.17 -10.88
N ALA A 15 11.60 -21.53 -11.50
CA ALA A 15 10.54 -20.58 -11.84
C ALA A 15 9.64 -20.24 -10.63
N VAL A 16 9.49 -21.17 -9.69
CA VAL A 16 8.70 -21.06 -8.46
C VAL A 16 9.55 -20.64 -7.27
N GLU A 17 10.88 -20.81 -7.32
CA GLU A 17 11.81 -19.99 -6.53
C GLU A 17 11.33 -18.58 -6.79
N PRO A 18 10.75 -17.92 -5.77
CA PRO A 18 10.35 -16.55 -5.93
C PRO A 18 11.58 -15.88 -6.50
N ARG A 19 11.41 -15.04 -7.51
CA ARG A 19 12.40 -13.99 -7.73
C ARG A 19 12.49 -13.29 -6.39
N ALA A 20 13.44 -13.75 -5.58
CA ALA A 20 13.62 -13.40 -4.21
C ALA A 20 14.28 -12.04 -4.33
N ASN A 21 13.47 -11.05 -4.69
CA ASN A 21 13.65 -9.74 -4.12
C ASN A 21 13.44 -9.98 -2.63
N THR A 22 14.51 -10.43 -1.98
CA THR A 22 14.59 -10.65 -0.54
C THR A 22 14.53 -9.25 0.04
N TYR A 23 13.33 -8.70 0.08
CA TYR A 23 13.07 -7.44 0.73
C TYR A 23 13.39 -7.68 2.19
N GLN A 24 14.47 -7.06 2.66
CA GLN A 24 14.90 -7.13 4.05
C GLN A 24 13.88 -6.46 4.96
N ASN A 25 13.11 -5.52 4.41
CA ASN A 25 12.08 -4.80 5.14
C ASN A 25 10.78 -4.76 4.34
N SER A 26 9.68 -4.80 5.09
CA SER A 26 8.35 -4.64 4.55
C SER A 26 7.52 -3.75 5.47
N PHE A 27 6.78 -2.82 4.88
CA PHE A 27 5.93 -1.87 5.60
C PHE A 27 4.59 -1.75 4.89
N ALA A 28 3.53 -1.54 5.65
CA ALA A 28 2.19 -1.30 5.15
C ALA A 28 1.59 -0.05 5.80
N LEU A 29 0.97 0.81 4.99
CA LEU A 29 0.22 1.97 5.45
C LEU A 29 -1.19 1.92 4.87
N HIS A 30 -2.18 1.90 5.75
CA HIS A 30 -3.57 2.15 5.42
C HIS A 30 -3.93 3.61 5.67
N VAL A 31 -4.75 4.19 4.80
CA VAL A 31 -5.23 5.57 4.90
C VAL A 31 -6.72 5.61 4.61
N HIS A 32 -7.47 6.33 5.44
CA HIS A 32 -8.85 6.70 5.15
C HIS A 32 -9.20 8.04 5.80
N PHE A 33 -10.34 8.63 5.45
CA PHE A 33 -10.88 9.83 6.10
C PHE A 33 -11.80 9.44 7.26
N GLU A 34 -11.76 10.23 8.35
CA GLU A 34 -12.58 10.04 9.55
C GLU A 34 -14.08 10.13 9.26
N GLU A 35 -14.49 11.11 8.46
CA GLU A 35 -15.90 11.37 8.16
C GLU A 35 -16.47 10.47 7.04
N HIS A 36 -15.63 9.68 6.38
CA HIS A 36 -16.09 8.84 5.28
C HIS A 36 -16.72 7.55 5.80
N ASN A 37 -18.05 7.52 5.78
CA ASN A 37 -18.88 6.36 6.13
C ASN A 37 -18.89 5.31 4.99
N THR A 38 -17.71 4.87 4.55
CA THR A 38 -17.53 3.94 3.42
C THR A 38 -17.19 2.51 3.85
N ASN A 39 -17.50 2.12 5.09
CA ASN A 39 -16.98 0.88 5.70
C ASN A 39 -15.44 0.79 5.70
N ALA A 40 -14.74 1.92 5.69
CA ALA A 40 -13.27 1.97 5.62
C ALA A 40 -12.58 1.18 6.77
N ASP A 41 -13.23 1.08 7.93
CA ASP A 41 -12.74 0.24 9.04
C ASP A 41 -12.68 -1.25 8.68
N GLN A 42 -13.59 -1.74 7.83
CA GLN A 42 -13.55 -3.12 7.31
C GLN A 42 -12.42 -3.31 6.30
N ASP A 43 -12.15 -2.27 5.50
CA ASP A 43 -11.02 -2.26 4.57
C ASP A 43 -9.68 -2.26 5.31
N GLU A 44 -9.57 -1.55 6.43
CA GLU A 44 -8.38 -1.56 7.29
C GLU A 44 -8.07 -2.99 7.76
N SER A 45 -9.06 -3.65 8.38
CA SER A 45 -8.92 -5.02 8.89
C SER A 45 -8.51 -5.99 7.77
N SER A 46 -9.18 -5.89 6.63
CA SER A 46 -8.92 -6.75 5.46
C SER A 46 -7.52 -6.51 4.88
N PHE A 47 -7.11 -5.24 4.78
CA PHE A 47 -5.79 -4.86 4.30
C PHE A 47 -4.70 -5.35 5.26
N HIS A 48 -4.88 -5.20 6.57
CA HIS A 48 -3.94 -5.70 7.56
C HIS A 48 -3.82 -7.22 7.53
N ALA A 49 -4.93 -7.95 7.37
CA ALA A 49 -4.93 -9.39 7.19
C ALA A 49 -4.14 -9.80 5.94
N LEU A 50 -4.40 -9.16 4.79
CA LEU A 50 -3.66 -9.37 3.55
C LEU A 50 -2.16 -9.09 3.73
N ALA A 51 -1.81 -7.96 4.35
CA ALA A 51 -0.43 -7.58 4.61
C ALA A 51 0.29 -8.64 5.47
N ARG A 52 -0.38 -9.22 6.48
CA ARG A 52 0.18 -10.33 7.28
C ARG A 52 0.42 -11.58 6.45
N LEU A 53 -0.53 -11.95 5.60
CA LEU A 53 -0.41 -13.10 4.70
C LEU A 53 0.78 -12.93 3.73
N LEU A 54 1.05 -11.70 3.30
CA LEU A 54 2.21 -11.34 2.48
C LEU A 54 3.52 -11.20 3.28
N GLY A 55 3.52 -11.49 4.59
CA GLY A 55 4.70 -11.42 5.44
C GLY A 55 5.08 -10.01 5.93
N VAL A 56 4.19 -9.02 5.76
CA VAL A 56 4.41 -7.65 6.21
C VAL A 56 4.02 -7.49 7.68
N ARG A 57 5.02 -7.34 8.54
CA ARG A 57 4.82 -7.25 10.01
C ARG A 57 4.60 -5.83 10.51
N LYS A 58 5.13 -4.82 9.82
CA LYS A 58 5.02 -3.40 10.23
C LYS A 58 3.85 -2.75 9.50
N GLN A 59 2.74 -2.59 10.20
CA GLN A 59 1.49 -2.06 9.67
C GLN A 59 1.12 -0.78 10.43
N GLU A 60 0.77 0.27 9.72
CA GLU A 60 0.28 1.53 10.29
C GLU A 60 -1.02 1.93 9.60
N SER A 61 -1.89 2.60 10.36
CA SER A 61 -3.07 3.28 9.82
C SER A 61 -2.96 4.78 10.05
N TYR A 62 -3.48 5.55 9.11
CA TYR A 62 -3.63 6.99 9.23
C TYR A 62 -5.04 7.41 8.85
N ILE A 63 -5.76 7.88 9.87
CA ILE A 63 -7.07 8.46 9.71
C ILE A 63 -6.87 9.96 9.50
N ILE A 64 -7.33 10.47 8.36
CA ILE A 64 -7.31 11.91 8.05
C ILE A 64 -8.49 12.53 8.80
N PRO A 65 -8.24 13.45 9.77
CA PRO A 65 -9.32 14.05 10.54
C PRO A 65 -10.27 14.85 9.66
N GLY A 66 -11.57 14.80 9.95
CA GLY A 66 -12.57 15.61 9.23
C GLY A 66 -12.34 17.11 9.38
N ALA A 67 -11.85 17.52 10.55
CA ALA A 67 -11.51 18.91 10.86
C ALA A 67 -10.18 19.39 10.25
N ASP A 68 -9.46 18.55 9.49
CA ASP A 68 -8.21 18.97 8.86
C ASP A 68 -8.48 19.98 7.75
N SER A 69 -7.96 21.20 7.91
CA SER A 69 -8.12 22.28 6.92
C SER A 69 -7.30 22.06 5.66
N PHE A 70 -6.27 21.19 5.71
CA PHE A 70 -5.38 20.90 4.59
C PHE A 70 -5.08 19.39 4.48
N PRO A 71 -6.10 18.54 4.28
CA PRO A 71 -5.97 17.09 4.31
C PRO A 71 -4.97 16.58 3.26
N SER A 72 -4.87 17.25 2.11
CA SER A 72 -3.88 16.91 1.08
C SER A 72 -2.43 17.06 1.56
N LYS A 73 -2.17 18.15 2.29
CA LYS A 73 -0.85 18.47 2.83
C LYS A 73 -0.51 17.51 3.98
N SER A 74 -1.46 17.24 4.86
CA SER A 74 -1.29 16.33 5.98
C SER A 74 -1.06 14.89 5.53
N LEU A 75 -1.84 14.40 4.55
CA LEU A 75 -1.63 13.08 3.96
C LEU A 75 -0.26 12.98 3.32
N ARG A 76 0.13 13.96 2.49
CA ARG A 76 1.46 14.00 1.88
C ARG A 76 2.57 13.94 2.94
N ALA A 77 2.48 14.77 3.97
CA ALA A 77 3.45 14.80 5.06
C ALA A 77 3.51 13.44 5.79
N ARG A 78 2.36 12.78 6.00
CA ARG A 78 2.31 11.45 6.62
C ARG A 78 2.99 10.40 5.76
N VAL A 79 2.67 10.36 4.46
CA VAL A 79 3.27 9.40 3.52
C VAL A 79 4.78 9.63 3.41
N GLU A 80 5.23 10.88 3.27
CA GLU A 80 6.65 11.21 3.25
C GLU A 80 7.35 10.75 4.54
N LYS A 81 6.77 11.01 5.71
CA LYS A 81 7.31 10.55 7.00
C LYS A 81 7.36 9.03 7.09
N PHE A 82 6.33 8.34 6.61
CA PHE A 82 6.25 6.88 6.59
C PHE A 82 7.34 6.29 5.69
N LEU A 83 7.52 6.83 4.49
CA LEU A 83 8.50 6.36 3.50
C LEU A 83 9.96 6.64 3.90
N ARG A 84 10.25 7.63 4.75
CA ARG A 84 11.61 7.87 5.23
C ARG A 84 12.22 6.66 5.94
N ARG A 85 11.43 5.84 6.65
CA ARG A 85 11.93 4.64 7.35
C ARG A 85 12.33 3.52 6.36
N PRO A 86 11.46 3.11 5.40
CA PRO A 86 11.81 2.26 4.26
C PRO A 86 13.06 2.70 3.49
N LEU A 87 13.14 3.98 3.13
CA LEU A 87 14.20 4.50 2.25
C LEU A 87 15.59 4.45 2.89
N ALA A 88 15.65 4.43 4.22
CA ALA A 88 16.90 4.25 4.96
C ALA A 88 17.33 2.78 5.12
N SER A 89 16.51 1.82 4.67
CA SER A 89 16.61 0.41 5.07
C SER A 89 16.72 -0.54 3.86
N GLY A 90 17.92 -0.76 3.32
CA GLY A 90 18.20 -1.85 2.36
C GLY A 90 17.14 -2.07 1.25
N SER A 91 16.95 -3.33 0.83
CA SER A 91 15.86 -3.71 -0.07
C SER A 91 14.52 -3.67 0.68
N THR A 92 13.65 -2.71 0.36
CA THR A 92 12.34 -2.56 1.03
C THR A 92 11.18 -2.68 0.05
N VAL A 93 10.10 -3.34 0.49
CA VAL A 93 8.77 -3.26 -0.13
C VAL A 93 7.82 -2.44 0.74
N VAL A 94 7.02 -1.60 0.10
CA VAL A 94 6.01 -0.78 0.77
C VAL A 94 4.65 -1.05 0.16
N LEU A 95 3.68 -1.39 0.99
CA LEU A 95 2.27 -1.45 0.64
C LEU A 95 1.58 -0.17 1.10
N LEU A 96 0.89 0.53 0.21
CA LEU A 96 0.10 1.70 0.55
C LEU A 96 -1.32 1.48 0.04
N HIS A 97 -2.29 1.57 0.94
CA HIS A 97 -3.70 1.38 0.65
C HIS A 97 -4.50 2.58 1.12
N TYR A 98 -5.32 3.13 0.24
CA TYR A 98 -6.24 4.21 0.55
C TYR A 98 -7.68 3.70 0.34
N SER A 99 -8.52 3.84 1.37
CA SER A 99 -9.96 3.64 1.26
C SER A 99 -10.67 4.98 1.43
N GLY A 100 -11.51 5.31 0.46
CA GLY A 100 -12.24 6.57 0.41
C GLY A 100 -12.64 6.93 -1.02
N HIS A 101 -13.32 8.05 -1.18
CA HIS A 101 -13.67 8.54 -2.52
C HIS A 101 -12.41 9.02 -3.24
N GLY A 102 -12.23 8.56 -4.47
CA GLY A 102 -11.26 9.10 -5.42
C GLY A 102 -11.98 9.93 -6.48
N TYR A 103 -11.32 10.95 -7.00
CA TYR A 103 -11.78 11.67 -8.18
C TYR A 103 -10.72 11.55 -9.27
N LEU A 104 -11.15 11.21 -10.49
CA LEU A 104 -10.27 11.19 -11.65
C LEU A 104 -10.13 12.62 -12.16
N SER A 105 -8.91 13.15 -12.18
CA SER A 105 -8.59 14.32 -13.02
C SER A 105 -7.42 13.99 -13.94
N ASP A 106 -7.54 14.34 -15.21
CA ASP A 106 -6.49 14.19 -16.24
C ASP A 106 -5.90 12.77 -16.36
N GLU A 107 -6.77 11.73 -16.35
CA GLU A 107 -6.39 10.31 -16.52
C GLU A 107 -5.34 9.79 -15.52
N LYS A 108 -5.07 10.55 -14.47
CA LYS A 108 -4.20 10.18 -13.35
C LYS A 108 -5.05 9.98 -12.11
N LEU A 109 -4.72 8.94 -11.35
CA LEU A 109 -5.30 8.72 -10.03
C LEU A 109 -4.81 9.85 -9.11
N ASN A 110 -5.57 10.95 -9.06
CA ASN A 110 -5.34 12.05 -8.16
C ASN A 110 -6.04 11.73 -6.85
N LEU A 111 -5.28 11.17 -5.91
CA LEU A 111 -5.78 10.76 -4.58
C LEU A 111 -6.42 11.92 -3.80
N ILE A 112 -6.22 13.17 -4.21
CA ILE A 112 -6.70 14.34 -3.47
C ILE A 112 -6.97 15.53 -4.41
N LYS A 113 -8.18 15.63 -4.95
CA LYS A 113 -8.72 16.90 -5.47
C LYS A 113 -10.19 17.03 -5.09
N LEU A 114 -10.43 17.20 -3.80
CA LEU A 114 -11.73 17.57 -3.26
C LEU A 114 -11.53 18.78 -2.34
N LEU A 115 -10.95 19.85 -2.89
CA LEU A 115 -10.86 21.18 -2.26
C LEU A 115 -10.72 22.25 -3.35
N ARG A 116 -11.83 22.53 -4.02
CA ARG A 116 -12.18 23.78 -4.74
C ARG A 116 -13.29 23.38 -5.70
N ASP A 117 -14.53 23.62 -5.28
CA ASP A 117 -15.69 24.00 -6.10
C ASP A 117 -16.93 23.87 -5.22
N GLY A 118 -16.97 24.72 -4.19
CA GLY A 118 -17.98 24.73 -3.15
C GLY A 118 -17.96 26.05 -2.38
N SER A 119 -17.98 27.16 -3.12
CA SER A 119 -18.31 28.51 -2.65
C SER A 119 -18.80 29.31 -3.85
#